data_AF-A0A0R0IGJ1-F1
#
_entry.id   AF-A0A0R0IGJ1-F1
#
_cell.length_a   1.000
_cell.length_b   1.000
_cell.length_c   1.000
_cell.angle_alpha   90.00
_cell.angle_beta   90.00
_cell.angle_gamma   90.00
#
_symmetry.space_group_name_H-M   'P 1'
#
loop_
_entity.id
_entity.type
_entity.pdbx_description
1 polymer ?
#
loop_
_entity_poly.entity_id
_entity_poly.type
_entity_poly.pdbx_seq_one_letter_code
_entity_poly.pdbx_strand_id
1 'polypeptide(L)'
;MRCMMPPKSRTLFQEMNRILVRKRASARAMRPRLSSKLDLEILAARSEIEHAPIVTHDKELYAPLFRKVSMFKRSYELMECTLKVYIYKDGNKPIFHQPIMKDPAKAHLFYMPFSSRMLEHSLYTKFLQKYHYFNRTGGADHFLAACHDWAPYETRHHMEYCIKALCNADVTQGFKIGRDVSLPEAYVRSHWKDKDPDMKIYGPMPHGVTSKMNYINHMKNSKYCICPKGYEECVPVIISDNFVPHFFEVLNWDVFSIILAEKDIPNLKQILLSVSQYDLFHITLHLIWYNRVFQIKVR
;
A
#
# COMPACT_ATOMS: atom_id res chain seq x y z
N MET A 1 -15.70 -21.29 7.43
CA MET A 1 -14.63 -21.49 8.43
C MET A 1 -14.58 -20.27 9.33
N ARG A 2 -14.63 -20.43 10.66
CA ARG A 2 -14.38 -19.30 11.59
C ARG A 2 -12.95 -18.83 11.36
N CYS A 3 -12.76 -17.65 10.75
CA CYS A 3 -11.49 -16.93 10.83
C CYS A 3 -11.33 -16.50 12.28
N MET A 4 -10.72 -17.36 13.09
CA MET A 4 -10.23 -16.98 14.39
C MET A 4 -9.26 -15.83 14.17
N MET A 5 -9.40 -14.76 14.95
CA MET A 5 -8.34 -13.75 15.02
C MET A 5 -7.00 -14.48 15.22
N PRO A 6 -5.90 -14.02 14.61
CA PRO A 6 -4.61 -14.58 14.93
C PRO A 6 -4.51 -14.57 16.46
N PRO A 7 -4.27 -15.72 17.10
CA PRO A 7 -4.17 -15.77 18.55
C PRO A 7 -3.17 -14.69 18.98
N LYS A 8 -3.38 -14.07 20.15
CA LYS A 8 -2.38 -13.19 20.79
C LYS A 8 -1.06 -13.93 21.11
N SER A 9 -0.85 -15.13 20.57
CA SER A 9 0.41 -15.85 20.60
C SER A 9 1.45 -15.02 19.86
N ARG A 10 2.37 -14.43 20.62
CA ARG A 10 3.59 -13.85 20.07
C ARG A 10 4.32 -14.96 19.33
N THR A 11 4.45 -14.86 18.01
CA THR A 11 5.33 -15.73 17.24
C THR A 11 6.75 -15.54 17.76
N LEU A 12 7.37 -16.61 18.26
CA LEU A 12 8.72 -16.52 18.80
C LEU A 12 9.69 -16.15 17.68
N PHE A 13 10.77 -15.43 17.99
CA PHE A 13 11.78 -15.04 17.00
C PHE A 13 12.31 -16.24 16.18
N GLN A 14 12.50 -17.40 16.85
CA GLN A 14 12.89 -18.65 16.19
C GLN A 14 11.83 -19.15 15.19
N GLU A 15 10.55 -19.06 15.55
CA GLU A 15 9.45 -19.43 14.67
C GLU A 15 9.34 -18.47 13.48
N MET A 16 9.50 -17.16 13.71
CA MET A 16 9.59 -16.17 12.64
C MET A 16 10.72 -16.49 11.67
N ASN A 17 11.89 -16.92 12.16
CA ASN A 17 13.02 -17.33 11.31
C ASN A 17 12.70 -18.61 10.52
N ARG A 18 12.01 -19.58 11.11
CA ARG A 18 11.56 -20.79 10.39
C ARG A 18 10.56 -20.43 9.28
N ILE A 19 9.59 -19.55 9.57
CA ILE A 19 8.64 -19.05 8.57
C ILE A 19 9.39 -18.32 7.46
N LEU A 20 10.33 -17.44 7.81
CA LEU A 20 11.16 -16.71 6.86
C LEU A 20 11.89 -17.68 5.93
N VAL A 21 12.60 -18.68 6.45
CA VAL A 21 13.36 -19.65 5.63
C VAL A 21 12.42 -20.49 4.75
N ARG A 22 11.26 -20.92 5.28
CA ARG A 22 10.30 -21.76 4.54
C ARG A 22 9.50 -21.01 3.47
N LYS A 23 9.19 -19.73 3.70
CA LYS A 23 8.28 -18.92 2.87
C LYS A 23 8.98 -17.84 2.07
N ARG A 24 10.30 -17.65 2.23
CA ARG A 24 11.08 -16.75 1.38
C ARG A 24 10.78 -17.09 -0.07
N ALA A 25 10.39 -16.09 -0.85
CA ALA A 25 10.15 -16.28 -2.27
C ALA A 25 11.33 -17.05 -2.87
N SER A 26 11.04 -18.19 -3.50
CA SER A 26 12.07 -18.94 -4.20
C SER A 26 12.71 -18.00 -5.22
N ALA A 27 14.04 -18.03 -5.34
CA ALA A 27 14.81 -17.24 -6.31
C ALA A 27 14.48 -17.55 -7.79
N ARG A 28 13.37 -18.27 -8.05
CA ARG A 28 12.81 -18.55 -9.37
C ARG A 28 12.05 -17.37 -9.97
N ALA A 29 11.79 -16.28 -9.24
CA ALA A 29 11.45 -15.01 -9.89
C ALA A 29 12.60 -14.67 -10.84
N MET A 30 12.30 -14.50 -12.13
CA MET A 30 13.28 -14.43 -13.22
C MET A 30 14.50 -13.62 -12.79
N ARG A 31 15.64 -14.30 -12.60
CA ARG A 31 16.92 -13.60 -12.48
C ARG A 31 17.02 -12.72 -13.72
N PRO A 32 17.26 -11.40 -13.57
CA PRO A 32 17.56 -10.55 -14.70
C PRO A 32 18.62 -11.27 -15.55
N ARG A 33 18.40 -11.34 -16.87
CA ARG A 33 19.41 -11.89 -17.77
C ARG A 33 20.66 -11.03 -17.56
N LEU A 34 21.68 -11.65 -16.97
CA LEU A 34 22.88 -11.00 -16.45
C LEU A 34 23.59 -10.23 -17.58
N SER A 35 23.33 -8.92 -17.75
CA SER A 35 24.08 -8.10 -18.71
C SER A 35 23.86 -6.57 -18.63
N SER A 36 23.06 -6.03 -17.70
CA SER A 36 22.81 -4.58 -17.67
C SER A 36 23.64 -3.87 -16.59
N LYS A 37 24.14 -2.66 -16.90
CA LYS A 37 24.82 -1.77 -15.95
C LYS A 37 24.00 -1.57 -14.67
N LEU A 38 22.68 -1.54 -14.80
CA LEU A 38 21.72 -1.42 -13.71
C LEU A 38 21.78 -2.60 -12.73
N ASP A 39 21.90 -3.83 -13.24
CA ASP A 39 22.01 -5.02 -12.39
C ASP A 39 23.33 -5.00 -11.58
N LEU A 40 24.41 -4.46 -12.17
CA LEU A 40 25.67 -4.27 -11.46
C LEU A 40 25.56 -3.22 -10.35
N GLU A 41 24.83 -2.11 -10.57
CA GLU A 41 24.52 -1.11 -9.53
C GLU A 41 23.78 -1.77 -8.35
N ILE A 42 22.77 -2.62 -8.63
CA ILE A 42 22.01 -3.34 -7.59
C ILE A 42 22.88 -4.37 -6.86
N LEU A 43 23.73 -5.13 -7.57
CA LEU A 43 24.63 -6.11 -6.96
C LEU A 43 25.70 -5.45 -6.09
N ALA A 44 26.24 -4.29 -6.52
CA ALA A 44 27.16 -3.49 -5.73
C ALA A 44 26.50 -3.00 -4.44
N ALA A 45 25.30 -2.40 -4.55
CA ALA A 45 24.54 -1.95 -3.38
C ALA A 45 24.25 -3.09 -2.40
N ARG A 46 23.88 -4.28 -2.91
CA ARG A 46 23.71 -5.48 -2.08
C ARG A 46 24.99 -5.84 -1.31
N SER A 47 26.14 -5.85 -1.99
CA SER A 47 27.43 -6.15 -1.36
C SER A 47 27.75 -5.15 -0.25
N GLU A 48 27.53 -3.87 -0.49
CA GLU A 48 27.76 -2.80 0.50
C GLU A 48 26.85 -2.92 1.72
N ILE A 49 25.59 -3.35 1.55
CA ILE A 49 24.65 -3.59 2.65
C ILE A 49 25.08 -4.82 3.46
N GLU A 50 25.50 -5.90 2.81
CA GLU A 50 25.96 -7.13 3.48
C GLU A 50 27.23 -6.88 4.33
N HIS A 51 28.09 -5.94 3.91
CA HIS A 51 29.32 -5.53 4.60
C HIS A 51 29.21 -4.17 5.33
N ALA A 52 28.00 -3.76 5.71
CA ALA A 52 27.75 -2.49 6.37
C ALA A 52 28.60 -2.32 7.65
N PRO A 53 29.17 -1.12 7.92
CA PRO A 53 29.87 -0.84 9.17
C PRO A 53 28.99 -1.11 10.40
N ILE A 54 29.60 -1.61 11.48
CA ILE A 54 28.88 -1.89 12.73
C ILE A 54 28.43 -0.56 13.34
N VAL A 55 27.14 -0.47 13.67
CA VAL A 55 26.50 0.68 14.29
C VAL A 55 25.97 0.18 15.63
N THR A 56 26.60 0.61 16.71
CA THR A 56 26.20 0.23 18.07
C THR A 56 25.16 1.17 18.67
N HIS A 57 25.21 2.45 18.29
CA HIS A 57 24.31 3.50 18.76
C HIS A 57 24.05 4.48 17.62
N ASP A 58 22.77 4.70 17.33
CA ASP A 58 22.30 5.70 16.39
C ASP A 58 21.28 6.58 17.11
N LYS A 59 21.34 7.90 16.90
CA LYS A 59 20.47 8.86 17.62
C LYS A 59 19.04 8.88 17.09
N GLU A 60 18.85 8.48 15.84
CA GLU A 60 17.56 8.53 15.14
C GLU A 60 16.87 7.17 15.11
N LEU A 61 17.65 6.07 15.21
CA LEU A 61 17.12 4.70 15.14
C LEU A 61 17.13 4.01 16.51
N TYR A 62 15.97 3.50 16.93
CA TYR A 62 15.87 2.60 18.07
C TYR A 62 16.35 1.18 17.68
N ALA A 63 17.65 0.94 17.81
CA ALA A 63 18.34 -0.28 17.36
C ALA A 63 17.66 -1.62 17.74
N PRO A 64 17.07 -1.81 18.94
CA PRO A 64 16.42 -3.07 19.33
C PRO A 64 15.24 -3.52 18.45
N LEU A 65 14.63 -2.61 17.66
CA LEU A 65 13.56 -2.96 16.73
C LEU A 65 14.09 -3.70 15.48
N PHE A 66 15.37 -3.57 15.17
CA PHE A 66 15.95 -4.08 13.93
C PHE A 66 16.75 -5.35 14.19
N ARG A 67 16.61 -6.35 13.31
CA ARG A 67 17.45 -7.57 13.37
C ARG A 67 18.94 -7.25 13.20
N LYS A 68 19.26 -6.27 12.36
CA LYS A 68 20.61 -5.77 12.06
C LYS A 68 20.54 -4.28 11.70
N VAL A 69 20.65 -3.40 12.69
CA VAL A 69 20.52 -1.94 12.50
C VAL A 69 21.54 -1.39 11.50
N SER A 70 22.78 -1.90 11.50
CA SER A 70 23.82 -1.54 10.52
C SER A 70 23.40 -1.76 9.07
N MET A 71 22.83 -2.94 8.78
CA MET A 71 22.37 -3.27 7.44
C MET A 71 21.19 -2.39 7.03
N PHE A 72 20.26 -2.14 7.96
CA PHE A 72 19.12 -1.26 7.70
C PHE A 72 19.58 0.17 7.37
N LYS A 73 20.43 0.76 8.21
CA LYS A 73 20.95 2.11 8.00
C LYS A 73 21.67 2.21 6.66
N ARG A 74 22.58 1.28 6.36
CA ARG A 74 23.31 1.29 5.08
C ARG A 74 22.38 1.13 3.88
N SER A 75 21.36 0.26 4.01
CA SER A 75 20.35 0.08 2.97
C SER A 75 19.56 1.35 2.71
N TYR A 76 19.18 2.09 3.77
CA TYR A 76 18.43 3.33 3.65
C TYR A 76 19.27 4.42 2.96
N GLU A 77 20.52 4.62 3.39
CA GLU A 77 21.45 5.58 2.76
C GLU A 77 21.65 5.30 1.26
N LEU A 78 21.90 4.03 0.90
CA LEU A 78 22.10 3.64 -0.50
C LEU A 78 20.83 3.78 -1.33
N MET A 79 19.67 3.50 -0.74
CA MET A 79 18.38 3.69 -1.40
C MET A 79 18.18 5.17 -1.76
N GLU A 80 18.37 6.09 -0.82
CA GLU A 80 18.21 7.55 -1.05
C GLU A 80 19.12 8.07 -2.17
N CYS A 81 20.38 7.61 -2.24
CA CYS A 81 21.33 8.12 -3.23
C CYS A 81 21.29 7.39 -4.58
N THR A 82 20.89 6.12 -4.61
CA THR A 82 21.05 5.25 -5.80
C THR A 82 19.72 4.86 -6.42
N LEU A 83 18.67 4.64 -5.62
CA LEU A 83 17.42 4.06 -6.12
C LEU A 83 16.75 5.02 -7.10
N LYS A 84 16.35 4.46 -8.24
CA LYS A 84 15.80 5.20 -9.36
C LYS A 84 14.46 4.58 -9.70
N VAL A 85 13.38 5.29 -9.40
CA VAL A 85 12.02 4.79 -9.65
C VAL A 85 11.42 5.55 -10.83
N TYR A 86 11.00 4.82 -11.85
CA TYR A 86 10.15 5.35 -12.90
C TYR A 86 8.68 5.20 -12.51
N ILE A 87 7.92 6.28 -12.63
CA ILE A 87 6.47 6.27 -12.37
C ILE A 87 5.74 6.26 -13.72
N TYR A 88 4.94 5.23 -13.97
CA TYR A 88 4.06 5.21 -15.15
C TYR A 88 3.07 6.38 -15.10
N LYS A 89 2.83 7.00 -16.25
CA LYS A 89 2.01 8.23 -16.39
C LYS A 89 0.49 7.97 -16.32
N ASP A 90 0.07 7.07 -15.46
CA ASP A 90 -1.24 6.42 -15.52
C ASP A 90 -2.36 7.20 -14.85
N GLY A 91 -2.92 8.18 -15.56
CA GLY A 91 -4.07 8.96 -15.12
C GLY A 91 -3.95 10.39 -15.65
N ASN A 92 -5.07 11.12 -15.70
CA ASN A 92 -5.01 12.51 -16.10
C ASN A 92 -4.16 13.30 -15.09
N LYS A 93 -3.23 14.13 -15.59
CA LYS A 93 -2.60 15.15 -14.76
C LYS A 93 -3.71 15.95 -14.04
N PRO A 94 -3.50 16.33 -12.78
CA PRO A 94 -2.17 16.50 -12.19
C PRO A 94 -1.67 15.27 -11.44
N ILE A 95 -2.51 14.24 -11.29
CA ILE A 95 -2.42 13.09 -10.38
C ILE A 95 -0.98 12.65 -10.02
N PHE A 96 -0.09 12.37 -10.98
CA PHE A 96 1.27 11.90 -10.65
C PHE A 96 2.28 13.03 -10.54
N HIS A 97 3.16 12.94 -9.53
CA HIS A 97 4.36 13.78 -9.41
C HIS A 97 5.06 13.86 -10.77
N GLN A 98 5.62 15.02 -11.10
CA GLN A 98 6.52 15.09 -12.24
C GLN A 98 7.62 14.06 -12.01
N PRO A 99 7.72 12.99 -12.84
CA PRO A 99 8.71 11.97 -12.57
C PRO A 99 10.08 12.63 -12.64
N ILE A 100 10.79 12.66 -11.51
CA ILE A 100 12.16 13.18 -11.41
C ILE A 100 13.02 12.46 -12.47
N MET A 101 12.72 11.19 -12.68
CA MET A 101 13.26 10.35 -13.73
C MET A 101 12.54 10.53 -15.07
N LYS A 102 13.22 11.16 -16.04
CA LYS A 102 12.73 11.25 -17.43
C LYS A 102 13.02 10.01 -18.26
N ASP A 103 14.12 9.31 -17.97
CA ASP A 103 14.61 8.18 -18.75
C ASP A 103 14.31 6.83 -18.07
N PRO A 104 13.28 6.09 -18.50
CA PRO A 104 12.93 4.78 -17.95
C PRO A 104 14.03 3.73 -18.13
N ALA A 105 14.96 3.88 -19.08
CA ALA A 105 16.05 2.91 -19.27
C ALA A 105 17.05 2.91 -18.10
N LYS A 106 17.07 3.98 -17.29
CA LYS A 106 17.91 4.11 -16.09
C LYS A 106 17.18 3.73 -14.80
N ALA A 107 15.94 3.28 -14.88
CA ALA A 107 15.13 2.96 -13.72
C ALA A 107 15.52 1.60 -13.12
N HIS A 108 15.75 1.61 -11.81
CA HIS A 108 15.92 0.41 -10.98
C HIS A 108 14.59 -0.31 -10.76
N LEU A 109 13.51 0.45 -10.57
CA LEU A 109 12.15 -0.05 -10.34
C LEU A 109 11.12 0.79 -11.09
N PHE A 110 9.97 0.19 -11.33
CA PHE A 110 8.82 0.82 -11.97
C PHE A 110 7.62 0.83 -11.02
N TYR A 111 7.16 2.02 -10.64
CA TYR A 111 5.94 2.18 -9.88
C TYR A 111 4.73 2.13 -10.82
N MET A 112 3.84 1.18 -10.57
CA MET A 112 2.55 1.06 -11.25
C MET A 112 1.44 1.58 -10.35
N PRO A 113 0.79 2.70 -10.72
CA PRO A 113 -0.34 3.22 -9.98
C PRO A 113 -1.47 2.19 -9.95
N PHE A 114 -1.70 1.60 -8.78
CA PHE A 114 -2.72 0.57 -8.62
C PHE A 114 -4.09 1.20 -8.40
N SER A 115 -5.07 0.74 -9.18
CA SER A 115 -6.47 1.01 -8.95
C SER A 115 -7.24 -0.29 -9.15
N SER A 116 -7.91 -0.77 -8.09
CA SER A 116 -8.74 -1.97 -8.18
C SER A 116 -9.78 -1.86 -9.29
N ARG A 117 -10.38 -0.67 -9.48
CA ARG A 117 -11.32 -0.41 -10.57
C ARG A 117 -10.68 -0.51 -11.95
N MET A 118 -9.46 0.01 -12.13
CA MET A 118 -8.76 -0.10 -13.42
C MET A 118 -8.50 -1.56 -13.79
N LEU A 119 -8.18 -2.42 -12.81
CA LEU A 119 -7.95 -3.84 -13.05
C LEU A 119 -9.24 -4.60 -13.37
N GLU A 120 -10.34 -4.30 -12.70
CA GLU A 120 -11.66 -4.90 -13.00
C GLU A 120 -12.09 -4.64 -14.46
N HIS A 121 -11.74 -3.47 -15.02
CA HIS A 121 -12.16 -3.08 -16.37
C HIS A 121 -11.12 -3.31 -17.47
N SER A 122 -9.87 -3.63 -17.15
CA SER A 122 -8.82 -3.81 -18.16
C SER A 122 -8.65 -5.27 -18.54
N LEU A 123 -8.78 -5.54 -19.84
CA LEU A 123 -8.30 -6.81 -20.40
C LEU A 123 -6.78 -6.87 -20.21
N TYR A 124 -6.25 -8.04 -19.87
CA TYR A 124 -4.80 -8.25 -19.67
C TYR A 124 -3.94 -7.78 -20.86
N THR A 125 -4.46 -7.89 -22.09
CA THR A 125 -3.80 -7.39 -23.30
C THR A 125 -3.64 -5.87 -23.28
N LYS A 126 -4.67 -5.14 -22.84
CA LYS A 126 -4.61 -3.68 -22.66
C LYS A 126 -3.66 -3.30 -21.53
N PHE A 127 -3.57 -4.13 -20.48
CA PHE A 127 -2.63 -3.94 -19.40
C PHE A 127 -1.18 -3.99 -19.89
N LEU A 128 -0.77 -5.04 -20.61
CA LEU A 128 0.60 -5.15 -21.14
C LEU A 128 0.94 -4.07 -22.17
N GLN A 129 -0.05 -3.62 -22.96
CA GLN A 129 0.11 -2.47 -23.83
C GLN A 129 0.31 -1.17 -23.05
N LYS A 130 -0.28 -1.00 -21.87
CA LYS A 130 -0.12 0.22 -21.07
C LYS A 130 1.23 0.26 -20.35
N TYR A 131 1.68 -0.88 -19.84
CA TYR A 131 2.92 -0.99 -19.09
C TYR A 131 4.04 -1.59 -19.95
N HIS A 132 4.50 -0.88 -20.99
CA HIS A 132 5.44 -1.42 -21.97
C HIS A 132 6.74 -2.01 -21.39
N TYR A 133 7.27 -1.47 -20.28
CA TYR A 133 8.45 -2.03 -19.59
C TYR A 133 8.18 -3.29 -18.76
N PHE A 134 6.91 -3.71 -18.58
CA PHE A 134 6.53 -4.87 -17.76
C PHE A 134 7.17 -6.17 -18.24
N ASN A 135 7.23 -6.37 -19.56
CA ASN A 135 7.78 -7.57 -20.17
C ASN A 135 9.30 -7.71 -19.99
N ARG A 136 10.01 -6.65 -19.55
CA ARG A 136 11.45 -6.68 -19.29
C ARG A 136 11.82 -7.76 -18.27
N THR A 137 11.01 -7.90 -17.23
CA THR A 137 11.25 -8.85 -16.12
C THR A 137 10.03 -9.72 -15.81
N GLY A 138 8.93 -9.56 -16.57
CA GLY A 138 7.62 -10.14 -16.23
C GLY A 138 6.99 -9.49 -15.00
N GLY A 139 7.33 -8.22 -14.73
CA GLY A 139 6.83 -7.44 -13.60
C GLY A 139 7.65 -7.55 -12.31
N ALA A 140 8.78 -8.25 -12.29
CA ALA A 140 9.60 -8.42 -11.09
C ALA A 140 10.32 -7.13 -10.63
N ASP A 141 10.55 -6.18 -11.55
CA ASP A 141 11.02 -4.83 -11.26
C ASP A 141 9.87 -3.80 -11.14
N HIS A 142 8.62 -4.28 -11.14
CA HIS A 142 7.43 -3.45 -10.95
C HIS A 142 6.88 -3.60 -9.55
N PHE A 143 6.46 -2.48 -8.97
CA PHE A 143 5.82 -2.47 -7.67
C PHE A 143 4.56 -1.63 -7.64
N LEU A 144 3.70 -1.94 -6.68
CA LEU A 144 2.44 -1.26 -6.43
C LEU A 144 2.17 -1.13 -4.94
N ALA A 145 1.51 -0.04 -4.54
CA ALA A 145 0.97 0.14 -3.21
C ALA A 145 -0.53 -0.13 -3.24
N ALA A 146 -1.02 -1.02 -2.38
CA ALA A 146 -2.42 -1.42 -2.37
C ALA A 146 -2.87 -2.00 -1.02
N CYS A 147 -4.19 -2.07 -0.82
CA CYS A 147 -4.77 -2.67 0.38
C CYS A 147 -4.50 -4.18 0.46
N HIS A 148 -4.19 -4.69 1.65
CA HIS A 148 -3.83 -6.08 1.86
C HIS A 148 -4.96 -7.07 1.56
N ASP A 149 -6.22 -6.67 1.81
CA ASP A 149 -7.37 -7.58 1.70
C ASP A 149 -7.67 -7.98 0.25
N TRP A 150 -7.35 -7.10 -0.71
CA TRP A 150 -7.82 -7.24 -2.10
C TRP A 150 -6.68 -7.37 -3.08
N ALA A 151 -5.57 -6.66 -2.85
CA ALA A 151 -4.48 -6.63 -3.81
C ALA A 151 -3.93 -8.03 -4.11
N PRO A 152 -3.70 -8.94 -3.13
CA PRO A 152 -3.26 -10.29 -3.44
C PRO A 152 -4.22 -11.07 -4.34
N TYR A 153 -5.53 -10.83 -4.19
CA TYR A 153 -6.57 -11.46 -4.99
C TYR A 153 -6.60 -10.87 -6.42
N GLU A 154 -6.73 -9.54 -6.55
CA GLU A 154 -6.81 -8.86 -7.85
C GLU A 154 -5.54 -9.03 -8.69
N THR A 155 -4.38 -9.10 -8.04
CA THR A 155 -3.08 -9.19 -8.72
C THR A 155 -2.63 -10.62 -8.99
N ARG A 156 -3.42 -11.63 -8.59
CA ARG A 156 -3.00 -13.05 -8.57
C ARG A 156 -2.54 -13.58 -9.92
N HIS A 157 -3.14 -13.13 -11.02
CA HIS A 157 -2.89 -13.70 -12.35
C HIS A 157 -1.98 -12.85 -13.22
N HIS A 158 -2.11 -11.52 -13.14
CA HIS A 158 -1.49 -10.61 -14.10
C HIS A 158 -0.27 -9.88 -13.55
N MET A 159 -0.14 -9.82 -12.23
CA MET A 159 0.90 -9.10 -11.50
C MET A 159 1.48 -9.99 -10.39
N GLU A 160 1.49 -11.32 -10.61
CA GLU A 160 1.91 -12.28 -9.59
C GLU A 160 3.35 -12.03 -9.13
N TYR A 161 4.22 -11.60 -10.05
CA TYR A 161 5.64 -11.36 -9.81
C TYR A 161 5.98 -9.96 -9.32
N CYS A 162 5.03 -9.02 -9.37
CA CYS A 162 5.23 -7.66 -8.87
C CYS A 162 5.44 -7.63 -7.37
N ILE A 163 6.26 -6.68 -6.93
CA ILE A 163 6.44 -6.32 -5.53
C ILE A 163 5.18 -5.62 -5.05
N LYS A 164 4.59 -6.11 -3.97
CA LYS A 164 3.37 -5.51 -3.39
C LYS A 164 3.74 -4.83 -2.08
N ALA A 165 3.53 -3.53 -2.02
CA ALA A 165 3.52 -2.77 -0.76
C ALA A 165 2.09 -2.83 -0.21
N LEU A 166 1.87 -3.69 0.79
CA LEU A 166 0.55 -4.00 1.35
C LEU A 166 0.47 -3.55 2.79
N CYS A 167 -0.71 -3.15 3.23
CA CYS A 167 -0.93 -2.72 4.61
C CYS A 167 -0.60 -3.83 5.64
N ASN A 168 -0.80 -5.12 5.32
CA ASN A 168 -0.45 -6.22 6.22
C ASN A 168 0.54 -7.20 5.58
N ALA A 169 1.23 -7.97 6.44
CA ALA A 169 2.17 -9.02 6.05
C ALA A 169 1.55 -10.44 6.16
N ASP A 170 0.28 -10.61 5.83
CA ASP A 170 -0.41 -11.90 6.00
C ASP A 170 0.00 -12.92 4.92
N VAL A 171 0.97 -13.77 5.27
CA VAL A 171 1.48 -14.84 4.41
C VAL A 171 0.43 -15.89 4.05
N THR A 172 -0.69 -15.96 4.78
CA THR A 172 -1.81 -16.87 4.46
C THR A 172 -2.70 -16.32 3.34
N GLN A 173 -2.70 -15.00 3.14
CA GLN A 173 -3.50 -14.31 2.13
C GLN A 173 -2.70 -13.89 0.89
N GLY A 174 -1.49 -14.42 0.72
CA GLY A 174 -0.72 -14.27 -0.51
C GLY A 174 0.50 -13.36 -0.40
N PHE A 175 0.73 -12.72 0.76
CA PHE A 175 1.96 -11.95 1.01
C PHE A 175 3.19 -12.86 0.88
N LYS A 176 4.18 -12.46 0.06
CA LYS A 176 5.43 -13.21 -0.16
C LYS A 176 6.61 -12.55 0.55
N ILE A 177 7.10 -13.19 1.60
CA ILE A 177 8.29 -12.77 2.33
C ILE A 177 9.50 -12.69 1.38
N GLY A 178 10.22 -11.57 1.44
CA GLY A 178 11.41 -11.31 0.62
C GLY A 178 11.10 -10.75 -0.76
N ARG A 179 9.83 -10.52 -1.08
CA ARG A 179 9.39 -9.80 -2.28
C ARG A 179 8.46 -8.66 -1.92
N ASP A 180 7.39 -8.96 -1.19
CA ASP A 180 6.38 -7.99 -0.80
C ASP A 180 6.82 -7.25 0.48
N VAL A 181 6.34 -6.01 0.66
CA VAL A 181 6.69 -5.11 1.76
C VAL A 181 5.43 -4.75 2.53
N SER A 182 5.48 -4.77 3.86
CA SER A 182 4.37 -4.28 4.68
C SER A 182 4.48 -2.77 4.88
N LEU A 183 3.39 -2.06 4.66
CA LEU A 183 3.21 -0.68 5.05
C LEU A 183 2.69 -0.63 6.50
N PRO A 184 3.06 0.37 7.31
CA PRO A 184 2.46 0.55 8.63
C PRO A 184 0.93 0.67 8.56
N GLU A 185 0.22 -0.02 9.45
CA GLU A 185 -1.23 0.00 9.57
C GLU A 185 -1.67 0.64 10.89
N ALA A 186 -2.57 1.62 10.80
CA ALA A 186 -3.28 2.15 11.95
C ALA A 186 -4.35 1.14 12.42
N TYR A 187 -4.17 0.55 13.61
CA TYR A 187 -5.04 -0.52 14.11
C TYR A 187 -6.31 -0.01 14.81
N VAL A 188 -7.22 0.64 14.06
CA VAL A 188 -8.49 1.21 14.57
C VAL A 188 -9.36 0.18 15.29
N ARG A 189 -9.41 -1.05 14.76
CA ARG A 189 -10.25 -2.14 15.29
C ARG A 189 -9.90 -2.51 16.73
N SER A 190 -8.63 -2.38 17.13
CA SER A 190 -8.23 -2.65 18.51
C SER A 190 -8.94 -1.72 19.52
N HIS A 191 -9.22 -0.49 19.09
CA HIS A 191 -9.81 0.54 19.92
C HIS A 191 -11.33 0.62 19.83
N TRP A 192 -11.95 0.25 18.71
CA TRP A 192 -13.36 0.57 18.46
C TRP A 192 -14.28 -0.58 18.12
N LYS A 193 -13.74 -1.79 17.91
CA LYS A 193 -14.56 -2.95 17.58
C LYS A 193 -15.61 -3.18 18.68
N ASP A 194 -16.88 -3.25 18.26
CA ASP A 194 -18.05 -3.53 19.11
C ASP A 194 -18.25 -2.53 20.27
N LYS A 195 -17.55 -1.38 20.28
CA LYS A 195 -17.67 -0.37 21.35
C LYS A 195 -18.88 0.54 21.18
N ASP A 196 -19.31 0.76 19.95
CA ASP A 196 -20.37 1.70 19.64
C ASP A 196 -21.26 1.15 18.51
N PRO A 197 -22.59 1.10 18.69
CA PRO A 197 -23.48 0.55 17.68
C PRO A 197 -23.50 1.36 16.39
N ASP A 198 -23.24 2.67 16.44
CA ASP A 198 -23.24 3.56 15.27
C ASP A 198 -21.90 3.53 14.53
N MET A 199 -20.84 3.02 15.15
CA MET A 199 -19.52 2.94 14.56
C MET A 199 -19.12 1.50 14.23
N LYS A 200 -19.57 1.03 13.07
CA LYS A 200 -19.31 -0.33 12.58
C LYS A 200 -17.87 -0.47 12.07
N ILE A 201 -16.98 -0.99 12.92
CA ILE A 201 -15.60 -1.31 12.53
C ILE A 201 -15.49 -2.78 12.10
N TYR A 202 -15.33 -2.99 10.80
CA TYR A 202 -15.13 -4.29 10.20
C TYR A 202 -13.70 -4.80 10.39
N GLY A 203 -13.56 -6.13 10.47
CA GLY A 203 -12.27 -6.80 10.35
C GLY A 203 -12.03 -7.26 8.91
N PRO A 204 -11.36 -8.41 8.73
CA PRO A 204 -11.32 -9.07 7.43
C PRO A 204 -12.72 -9.19 6.85
N MET A 205 -12.86 -8.95 5.55
CA MET A 205 -14.14 -9.01 4.87
C MET A 205 -14.81 -10.37 5.13
N PRO A 206 -16.03 -10.42 5.69
CA PRO A 206 -16.63 -11.71 6.01
C PRO A 206 -16.99 -12.45 4.71
N HIS A 207 -16.72 -13.75 4.69
CA HIS A 207 -17.06 -14.59 3.55
C HIS A 207 -18.58 -14.75 3.41
N GLY A 208 -19.05 -14.76 2.16
CA GLY A 208 -20.46 -14.97 1.83
C GLY A 208 -21.13 -13.75 1.23
N VAL A 209 -22.06 -13.99 0.31
CA VAL A 209 -22.77 -12.95 -0.45
C VAL A 209 -23.50 -11.99 0.49
N THR A 210 -24.23 -12.52 1.47
CA THR A 210 -24.99 -11.71 2.45
C THR A 210 -24.10 -10.78 3.26
N SER A 211 -22.95 -11.27 3.75
CA SER A 211 -22.03 -10.43 4.52
C SER A 211 -21.41 -9.32 3.67
N LYS A 212 -21.08 -9.63 2.42
CA LYS A 212 -20.60 -8.63 1.45
C LYS A 212 -21.67 -7.58 1.15
N MET A 213 -22.92 -8.00 0.97
CA MET A 213 -24.06 -7.07 0.76
C MET A 213 -24.28 -6.18 1.98
N ASN A 214 -24.22 -6.72 3.19
CA ASN A 214 -24.35 -5.94 4.43
C ASN A 214 -23.22 -4.91 4.58
N TYR A 215 -21.96 -5.30 4.30
CA TYR A 215 -20.85 -4.37 4.27
C TYR A 215 -21.08 -3.24 3.27
N ILE A 216 -21.44 -3.57 2.03
CA ILE A 216 -21.76 -2.57 1.00
C ILE A 216 -22.88 -1.65 1.49
N ASN A 217 -23.95 -2.19 2.05
CA ASN A 217 -25.06 -1.40 2.57
C ASN A 217 -24.61 -0.45 3.70
N HIS A 218 -23.76 -0.90 4.62
CA HIS A 218 -23.22 0.00 5.64
C HIS A 218 -22.32 1.08 5.04
N MET A 219 -21.48 0.76 4.06
CA MET A 219 -20.65 1.76 3.37
C MET A 219 -21.50 2.85 2.71
N LYS A 220 -22.59 2.47 2.02
CA LYS A 220 -23.51 3.41 1.35
C LYS A 220 -24.27 4.32 2.30
N ASN A 221 -24.59 3.81 3.50
CA ASN A 221 -25.37 4.54 4.50
C ASN A 221 -24.50 5.23 5.56
N SER A 222 -23.17 5.11 5.48
CA SER A 222 -22.25 5.74 6.42
C SER A 222 -21.89 7.15 5.96
N LYS A 223 -21.80 8.10 6.89
CA LYS A 223 -21.28 9.45 6.58
C LYS A 223 -19.77 9.42 6.32
N TYR A 224 -19.06 8.63 7.11
CA TYR A 224 -17.62 8.52 7.10
C TYR A 224 -17.20 7.07 6.88
N CYS A 225 -16.10 6.86 6.15
CA CYS A 225 -15.54 5.55 5.93
C CYS A 225 -14.03 5.53 6.08
N ILE A 226 -13.53 4.55 6.81
CA ILE A 226 -12.09 4.31 6.97
C ILE A 226 -11.68 3.27 5.93
N CYS A 227 -10.64 3.58 5.15
CA CYS A 227 -10.12 2.71 4.08
C CYS A 227 -11.22 2.19 3.12
N PRO A 228 -11.96 3.08 2.43
CA PRO A 228 -13.23 2.73 1.80
C PRO A 228 -13.16 1.82 0.55
N LYS A 229 -12.01 1.20 0.23
CA LYS A 229 -11.89 0.21 -0.85
C LYS A 229 -12.40 0.70 -2.23
N GLY A 230 -12.31 2.00 -2.51
CA GLY A 230 -12.85 2.59 -3.74
C GLY A 230 -14.39 2.70 -3.78
N TYR A 231 -15.09 2.54 -2.65
CA TYR A 231 -16.46 3.00 -2.46
C TYR A 231 -16.41 4.48 -2.08
N GLU A 232 -16.84 5.35 -2.97
CA GLU A 232 -16.61 6.80 -2.86
C GLU A 232 -17.88 7.56 -2.41
N GLU A 233 -18.88 6.86 -1.88
CA GLU A 233 -20.17 7.45 -1.48
C GLU A 233 -20.13 8.12 -0.10
N CYS A 234 -19.17 7.73 0.75
CA CYS A 234 -18.96 8.26 2.08
C CYS A 234 -17.64 9.05 2.16
N VAL A 235 -17.55 10.00 3.07
CA VAL A 235 -16.34 10.81 3.26
C VAL A 235 -15.19 9.93 3.77
N PRO A 236 -14.05 9.85 3.05
CA PRO A 236 -12.91 9.07 3.49
C PRO A 236 -12.26 9.68 4.74
N VAL A 237 -12.00 8.83 5.73
CA VAL A 237 -11.20 9.16 6.92
C VAL A 237 -9.85 8.47 6.79
N ILE A 238 -8.80 9.28 6.69
CA ILE A 238 -7.41 8.84 6.55
C ILE A 238 -6.76 8.95 7.93
N ILE A 239 -6.27 7.84 8.45
CA ILE A 239 -5.60 7.79 9.74
C ILE A 239 -4.14 7.44 9.49
N SER A 240 -3.26 8.43 9.62
CA SER A 240 -1.83 8.21 9.52
C SER A 240 -1.03 9.44 9.95
N ASP A 241 0.11 9.21 10.59
CA ASP A 241 1.04 10.29 10.94
C ASP A 241 2.02 10.62 9.79
N ASN A 242 2.28 9.66 8.90
CA ASN A 242 3.34 9.75 7.87
C ASN A 242 2.90 9.20 6.49
N PHE A 243 1.60 8.98 6.27
CA PHE A 243 1.07 8.59 4.97
C PHE A 243 0.83 9.83 4.14
N VAL A 244 1.58 9.97 3.05
CA VAL A 244 1.27 10.92 1.99
C VAL A 244 0.21 10.28 1.10
N PRO A 245 -1.05 10.77 1.08
CA PRO A 245 -2.05 10.23 0.20
C PRO A 245 -1.58 10.26 -1.25
N HIS A 246 -2.03 9.31 -2.06
CA HIS A 246 -1.65 9.31 -3.47
C HIS A 246 -2.04 10.66 -4.09
N PHE A 247 -1.11 11.29 -4.81
CA PHE A 247 -1.37 12.54 -5.53
C PHE A 247 -1.52 13.76 -4.60
N PHE A 248 -0.91 13.73 -3.42
CA PHE A 248 -0.92 14.84 -2.48
C PHE A 248 -0.38 16.16 -3.07
N GLU A 249 0.58 16.11 -4.02
CA GLU A 249 1.07 17.31 -4.73
C GLU A 249 0.02 17.96 -5.66
N VAL A 250 -1.13 17.32 -5.83
CA VAL A 250 -2.11 17.60 -6.87
C VAL A 250 -3.48 17.84 -6.26
N LEU A 251 -3.84 16.95 -5.35
CA LEU A 251 -5.09 16.89 -4.67
C LEU A 251 -4.84 17.38 -3.26
N ASN A 252 -5.51 18.46 -2.90
CA ASN A 252 -5.61 18.83 -1.51
C ASN A 252 -6.63 17.89 -0.83
N TRP A 253 -6.12 16.79 -0.27
CA TRP A 253 -6.95 15.77 0.38
C TRP A 253 -7.74 16.33 1.57
N ASP A 254 -7.26 17.39 2.22
CA ASP A 254 -7.96 18.05 3.34
C ASP A 254 -9.33 18.63 2.92
N VAL A 255 -9.55 18.82 1.61
CA VAL A 255 -10.77 19.43 1.07
C VAL A 255 -11.89 18.40 0.86
N PHE A 256 -11.58 17.12 0.72
CA PHE A 256 -12.57 16.05 0.44
C PHE A 256 -12.40 14.79 1.30
N SER A 257 -11.55 14.85 2.33
CA SER A 257 -11.33 13.79 3.30
C SER A 257 -11.12 14.37 4.70
N ILE A 258 -11.21 13.51 5.72
CA ILE A 258 -10.82 13.85 7.09
C ILE A 258 -9.50 13.16 7.38
N ILE A 259 -8.44 13.92 7.65
CA ILE A 259 -7.12 13.39 8.01
C ILE A 259 -6.94 13.45 9.52
N LEU A 260 -6.57 12.32 10.13
CA LEU A 260 -6.38 12.16 11.56
C LEU A 260 -5.01 11.57 11.86
N ALA A 261 -4.40 12.03 12.95
CA ALA A 261 -3.22 11.41 13.51
C ALA A 261 -3.57 10.07 14.17
N GLU A 262 -2.62 9.13 14.21
CA GLU A 262 -2.85 7.81 14.83
C GLU A 262 -3.15 7.92 16.34
N LYS A 263 -2.55 8.92 17.01
CA LYS A 263 -2.83 9.24 18.42
C LYS A 263 -4.29 9.61 18.69
N ASP A 264 -5.02 10.06 17.68
CA ASP A 264 -6.41 10.53 17.80
C ASP A 264 -7.44 9.40 17.59
N ILE A 265 -6.99 8.18 17.28
CA ILE A 265 -7.86 7.00 17.19
C ILE A 265 -8.80 6.88 18.40
N PRO A 266 -8.38 7.01 19.67
CA PRO A 266 -9.30 6.91 20.81
C PRO A 266 -10.44 7.95 20.82
N ASN A 267 -10.24 9.10 20.17
CA ASN A 267 -11.19 10.22 20.11
C ASN A 267 -11.96 10.28 18.78
N LEU A 268 -11.79 9.28 17.91
CA LEU A 268 -12.34 9.24 16.55
C LEU A 268 -13.82 9.65 16.48
N LYS A 269 -14.70 9.07 17.30
CA LYS A 269 -16.13 9.40 17.29
C LYS A 269 -16.38 10.88 17.63
N GLN A 270 -15.70 11.41 18.65
CA GLN A 270 -15.85 12.81 19.06
C GLN A 270 -15.41 13.75 17.93
N ILE A 271 -14.28 13.45 17.28
CA ILE A 271 -13.76 14.25 16.18
C ILE A 271 -14.73 14.23 14.99
N LEU A 272 -15.19 13.05 14.58
CA LEU A 272 -16.11 12.91 13.43
C LEU A 272 -17.48 13.55 13.68
N LEU A 273 -17.96 13.55 14.92
CA LEU A 273 -19.19 14.25 15.31
C LEU A 273 -19.01 15.77 15.46
N SER A 274 -17.78 16.24 15.66
CA SER A 274 -17.48 17.67 15.78
C SER A 274 -17.43 18.41 14.44
N VAL A 275 -17.31 17.66 13.33
CA VAL A 275 -17.37 18.23 11.97
C VAL A 275 -18.75 18.84 11.76
N SER A 276 -18.78 20.14 11.43
CA SER A 276 -20.04 20.84 11.23
C SER A 276 -20.78 20.32 10.01
N GLN A 277 -22.11 20.50 9.97
CA GLN A 277 -22.91 20.12 8.80
C GLN A 277 -22.47 20.88 7.53
N TYR A 278 -22.02 22.14 7.70
CA TYR A 278 -21.48 22.96 6.63
C TYR A 278 -20.19 22.34 6.06
N ASP A 279 -19.23 22.01 6.91
CA ASP A 279 -17.96 21.40 6.48
C ASP A 279 -18.20 20.05 5.82
N LEU A 280 -19.07 19.22 6.42
CA LEU A 280 -19.42 17.92 5.84
C LEU A 280 -20.06 18.07 4.45
N PHE A 281 -20.93 19.06 4.26
CA PHE A 281 -21.53 19.37 2.96
C PHE A 281 -20.46 19.80 1.94
N HIS A 282 -19.55 20.69 2.33
CA HIS A 282 -18.44 21.13 1.48
C HIS A 282 -17.52 19.98 1.08
N ILE A 283 -17.10 19.15 2.04
CA ILE A 283 -16.27 17.97 1.81
C ILE A 283 -16.97 17.01 0.84
N THR A 284 -18.27 16.77 1.04
CA THR A 284 -19.07 15.90 0.17
C THR A 284 -19.17 16.47 -1.25
N LEU A 285 -19.38 17.78 -1.41
CA LEU A 285 -19.39 18.43 -2.73
C LEU A 285 -18.05 18.27 -3.45
N HIS A 286 -16.94 18.48 -2.74
CA HIS A 286 -15.61 18.30 -3.31
C HIS A 286 -15.31 16.84 -3.64
N LEU A 287 -15.80 15.88 -2.85
CA LEU A 287 -15.72 14.45 -3.16
C LEU A 287 -16.55 14.10 -4.41
N ILE A 288 -17.76 14.62 -4.55
CA ILE A 288 -18.59 14.44 -5.74
C ILE A 288 -17.90 15.05 -6.97
N TRP A 289 -17.36 16.26 -6.83
CA TRP A 289 -16.60 16.93 -7.88
C TRP A 289 -15.39 16.09 -8.28
N TYR A 290 -14.61 15.62 -7.31
CA TYR A 290 -13.47 14.73 -7.51
C TYR A 290 -13.90 13.49 -8.30
N ASN A 291 -14.90 12.76 -7.81
CA ASN A 291 -15.41 11.57 -8.48
C ASN A 291 -15.87 11.88 -9.91
N ARG A 292 -16.59 12.98 -10.15
CA ARG A 292 -17.01 13.37 -11.49
C ARG A 292 -15.83 13.68 -12.41
N VAL A 293 -14.87 14.50 -11.98
CA VAL A 293 -13.71 14.88 -12.79
C VAL A 293 -12.88 13.65 -13.17
N PHE A 294 -12.69 12.71 -12.25
CA PHE A 294 -11.85 11.54 -12.48
C PHE A 294 -12.59 10.33 -13.08
N GLN A 295 -13.94 10.30 -13.05
CA GLN A 295 -14.75 9.29 -13.73
C GLN A 295 -15.19 9.68 -15.15
N ILE A 296 -15.05 10.95 -15.56
CA ILE A 296 -15.30 11.34 -16.95
C ILE A 296 -14.33 10.60 -17.86
N LYS A 297 -14.87 9.68 -18.66
CA LYS A 297 -14.15 9.07 -19.78
C LYS A 297 -13.87 10.18 -20.80
N VAL A 298 -12.61 10.53 -20.99
CA VAL A 298 -12.19 11.32 -22.16
C VAL A 298 -12.52 10.47 -23.39
N ARG A 299 -13.30 11.02 -24.32
CA ARG A 299 -13.62 10.37 -25.61
C ARG A 299 -12.38 10.22 -26.46
#